data_AF-A0A238C2P1-F1
#
_entry.id   AF-A0A238C2P1-F1
#
_cell.length_a   1.000
_cell.length_b   1.000
_cell.length_c   1.000
_cell.angle_alpha   90.00
_cell.angle_beta   90.00
_cell.angle_gamma   90.00
#
_symmetry.space_group_name_H-M   'P 1'
#
loop_
_entity.id
_entity.type
_entity.pdbx_description
1 polymer ?
#
loop_
_entity_poly.entity_id
_entity_poly.type
_entity_poly.pdbx_seq_one_letter_code
_entity_poly.pdbx_strand_id
1 'polypeptide(L)'
;MPSFGRKQFKPSPCPADLKPDDKVFHLPLTNEIFTSYDNFFQRQIALSSMVWTCSVTGKTGLTFEEALDSEKNAQETLKNYPSSFARPILYLVYKLSCRGRIEDLVNDIYFFVKDHFLLGEEVTYSGGRGRKDVIIRKVTYIDVENDVVTNQQNDVKKPAVL
;
A
#
# COMPACT_ATOMS: atom_id res chain seq x y z
N MET A 1 -6.41 -12.45 -5.07
CA MET A 1 -7.69 -13.18 -5.06
C MET A 1 -8.19 -13.21 -3.63
N PRO A 2 -9.46 -12.85 -3.37
CA PRO A 2 -9.98 -12.67 -2.02
C PRO A 2 -9.83 -13.91 -1.15
N SER A 3 -9.72 -13.68 0.15
CA SER A 3 -9.59 -14.74 1.14
C SER A 3 -10.88 -14.89 1.94
N PHE A 4 -11.22 -16.13 2.23
CA PHE A 4 -12.28 -16.50 3.16
C PHE A 4 -11.61 -17.03 4.42
N GLY A 5 -11.64 -16.24 5.50
CA GLY A 5 -10.79 -16.48 6.66
C GLY A 5 -9.30 -16.46 6.29
N ARG A 6 -8.55 -17.51 6.63
CA ARG A 6 -7.10 -17.61 6.35
C ARG A 6 -6.75 -18.33 5.04
N LYS A 7 -7.75 -18.68 4.23
CA LYS A 7 -7.55 -19.44 2.98
C LYS A 7 -7.91 -18.58 1.78
N GLN A 8 -7.01 -18.58 0.79
CA GLN A 8 -7.30 -17.96 -0.49
C GLN A 8 -8.44 -18.74 -1.17
N PHE A 9 -9.42 -18.00 -1.71
CA PHE A 9 -10.48 -18.60 -2.51
C PHE A 9 -9.89 -19.33 -3.71
N LYS A 10 -10.54 -20.41 -4.14
CA LYS A 10 -10.25 -21.09 -5.40
C LYS A 10 -11.58 -21.51 -6.03
N PRO A 11 -11.87 -21.12 -7.28
CA PRO A 11 -13.05 -21.58 -7.99
C PRO A 11 -13.01 -23.10 -8.14
N SER A 12 -14.19 -23.71 -8.12
CA SER A 12 -14.35 -25.14 -8.37
C SER A 12 -14.02 -25.42 -9.84
N PRO A 13 -13.39 -26.56 -10.16
CA PRO A 13 -13.13 -26.92 -11.54
C PRO A 13 -14.45 -27.14 -12.30
N CYS A 14 -14.41 -26.94 -13.62
CA CYS A 14 -15.55 -27.24 -14.48
C CYS A 14 -15.93 -28.73 -14.35
N PRO A 15 -17.22 -29.07 -14.18
CA PRO A 15 -17.66 -30.47 -14.17
C PRO A 15 -17.27 -31.19 -15.47
N ALA A 16 -16.64 -32.36 -15.36
CA ALA A 16 -16.11 -33.09 -16.53
C ALA A 16 -17.19 -33.75 -17.40
N ASP A 17 -18.37 -34.01 -16.82
CA ASP A 17 -19.43 -34.82 -17.45
C ASP A 17 -20.46 -33.99 -18.24
N LEU A 18 -20.14 -32.73 -18.54
CA LEU A 18 -21.05 -31.79 -19.20
C LEU A 18 -21.17 -32.08 -20.71
N LYS A 19 -22.40 -32.28 -21.18
CA LYS A 19 -22.72 -32.37 -22.61
C LYS A 19 -23.01 -30.98 -23.19
N PRO A 20 -22.84 -30.76 -24.50
CA PRO A 20 -23.07 -29.47 -25.14
C PRO A 20 -24.49 -28.90 -24.97
N ASP A 21 -25.50 -29.77 -24.85
CA ASP A 21 -26.91 -29.39 -24.72
C ASP A 21 -27.40 -29.32 -23.26
N ASP A 22 -26.52 -29.59 -22.29
CA ASP A 22 -26.91 -29.58 -20.88
C ASP A 22 -27.17 -28.15 -20.39
N LYS A 23 -28.31 -27.98 -19.70
CA LYS A 23 -28.65 -26.70 -19.07
C LYS A 23 -27.85 -26.56 -17.78
N VAL A 24 -27.11 -25.46 -17.68
CA VAL A 24 -26.25 -25.15 -16.53
C VAL A 24 -26.54 -23.78 -15.96
N PHE A 25 -26.15 -23.59 -14.71
CA PHE A 25 -26.10 -22.30 -14.03
C PHE A 25 -24.66 -21.78 -14.06
N HIS A 26 -24.44 -20.64 -14.69
CA HIS A 26 -23.14 -19.99 -14.76
C HIS A 26 -23.08 -18.85 -13.76
N LEU A 27 -21.94 -18.75 -13.07
CA LEU A 27 -21.65 -17.68 -12.13
C LEU A 27 -20.52 -16.80 -12.70
N PRO A 28 -20.83 -15.62 -13.27
CA PRO A 28 -19.84 -14.81 -14.00
C PRO A 28 -18.67 -14.35 -13.15
N LEU A 29 -18.91 -14.04 -11.88
CA LEU A 29 -17.93 -13.42 -10.99
C LEU A 29 -16.73 -14.35 -10.68
N THR A 30 -16.99 -15.64 -10.51
CA THR A 30 -15.96 -16.66 -10.26
C THR A 30 -15.70 -17.54 -11.48
N ASN A 31 -16.45 -17.32 -12.56
CA ASN A 31 -16.51 -18.13 -13.76
C ASN A 31 -16.75 -19.63 -13.48
N GLU A 32 -17.57 -19.92 -12.47
CA GLU A 32 -17.95 -21.28 -12.09
C GLU A 32 -19.21 -21.74 -12.84
N ILE A 33 -19.30 -23.05 -13.09
CA ILE A 33 -20.45 -23.69 -13.73
C ILE A 33 -21.01 -24.73 -12.77
N PHE A 34 -22.33 -24.70 -12.59
CA PHE A 34 -23.07 -25.59 -11.71
C PHE A 34 -24.21 -26.28 -12.46
N THR A 35 -24.41 -27.57 -12.19
CA THR A 35 -25.54 -28.34 -12.70
C THR A 35 -26.74 -28.32 -11.74
N SER A 36 -26.49 -28.13 -10.44
CA SER A 36 -27.53 -28.01 -9.42
C SER A 36 -27.79 -26.55 -9.06
N TYR A 37 -29.06 -26.18 -9.02
CA TYR A 37 -29.52 -24.86 -8.60
C TYR A 37 -29.12 -24.55 -7.15
N ASP A 38 -29.24 -25.52 -6.23
CA ASP A 38 -28.92 -25.31 -4.82
C ASP A 38 -27.45 -24.95 -4.63
N ASN A 39 -26.54 -25.62 -5.34
CA ASN A 39 -25.10 -25.33 -5.30
C ASN A 39 -24.79 -23.95 -5.86
N PHE A 40 -25.41 -23.58 -6.98
CA PHE A 40 -25.29 -22.25 -7.56
C PHE A 40 -25.78 -21.16 -6.60
N PHE A 41 -26.97 -21.36 -6.02
CA PHE A 41 -27.59 -20.39 -5.12
C PHE A 41 -26.81 -20.22 -3.81
N GLN A 42 -26.34 -21.32 -3.22
CA GLN A 42 -25.45 -21.27 -2.06
C GLN A 42 -24.15 -20.51 -2.37
N ARG A 43 -23.57 -20.73 -3.56
CA ARG A 43 -22.37 -20.00 -3.99
C ARG A 43 -22.66 -18.50 -4.15
N GLN A 44 -23.77 -18.14 -4.79
CA GLN A 44 -24.20 -16.76 -4.95
C GLN A 44 -24.32 -16.06 -3.59
N ILE A 45 -25.00 -16.68 -2.62
CA ILE A 45 -25.14 -16.14 -1.26
C ILE A 45 -23.77 -15.96 -0.60
N ALA A 46 -22.88 -16.95 -0.72
CA ALA A 46 -21.54 -16.86 -0.13
C ALA A 46 -20.73 -15.69 -0.69
N LEU A 47 -20.81 -15.43 -2.00
CA LEU A 47 -20.11 -14.30 -2.64
C LEU A 47 -20.72 -12.94 -2.25
N SER A 48 -22.05 -12.87 -2.11
CA SER A 48 -22.77 -11.67 -1.66
C SER A 48 -22.66 -11.39 -0.16
N SER A 49 -22.12 -12.32 0.62
CA SER A 49 -21.98 -12.17 2.07
C SER A 49 -20.75 -11.31 2.43
N MET A 50 -20.85 -10.47 3.46
CA MET A 50 -19.77 -9.59 3.94
C MET A 50 -18.77 -10.32 4.84
N VAL A 51 -18.19 -11.40 4.33
CA VAL A 51 -17.30 -12.33 5.05
C VAL A 51 -15.92 -12.45 4.42
N TRP A 52 -15.69 -11.71 3.33
CA TRP A 52 -14.45 -11.75 2.57
C TRP A 52 -13.43 -10.76 3.09
N THR A 53 -12.17 -11.08 2.83
CA THR A 53 -11.02 -10.26 3.18
C THR A 53 -10.15 -10.05 1.95
N CYS A 54 -9.80 -8.80 1.69
CA CYS A 54 -8.84 -8.41 0.65
C CYS A 54 -7.46 -8.96 1.00
N SER A 55 -6.89 -9.81 0.15
CA SER A 55 -5.60 -10.46 0.43
C SER A 55 -4.40 -9.49 0.37
N VAL A 56 -4.56 -8.35 -0.30
CA VAL A 56 -3.50 -7.34 -0.46
C VAL A 56 -3.51 -6.33 0.69
N THR A 57 -4.68 -5.80 1.05
CA THR A 57 -4.79 -4.75 2.08
C THR A 57 -5.15 -5.27 3.46
N GLY A 58 -5.62 -6.52 3.57
CA GLY A 58 -6.11 -7.10 4.82
C GLY A 58 -7.48 -6.59 5.27
N LYS A 59 -8.15 -5.71 4.51
CA LYS A 59 -9.50 -5.23 4.83
C LYS A 59 -10.49 -6.37 4.86
N THR A 60 -11.17 -6.53 5.99
CA THR A 60 -12.16 -7.59 6.27
C THR A 60 -13.59 -7.07 6.15
N GLY A 61 -14.57 -7.97 6.07
CA GLY A 61 -16.00 -7.60 6.09
C GLY A 61 -16.49 -7.09 4.74
N LEU A 62 -15.87 -7.56 3.66
CA LEU A 62 -16.22 -7.20 2.29
C LEU A 62 -17.06 -8.32 1.65
N THR A 63 -17.84 -7.98 0.63
CA THR A 63 -18.32 -8.96 -0.34
C THR A 63 -17.17 -9.42 -1.25
N PHE A 64 -17.38 -10.49 -2.01
CA PHE A 64 -16.32 -11.00 -2.89
C PHE A 64 -15.93 -9.98 -3.98
N GLU A 65 -16.92 -9.28 -4.55
CA GLU A 65 -16.71 -8.25 -5.57
C GLU A 65 -15.95 -7.05 -5.01
N GLU A 66 -16.37 -6.53 -3.86
CA GLU A 66 -15.66 -5.43 -3.19
C GLU A 66 -14.22 -5.81 -2.82
N ALA A 67 -14.00 -7.05 -2.42
CA ALA A 67 -12.65 -7.55 -2.14
C ALA A 67 -11.79 -7.59 -3.41
N LEU A 68 -12.35 -8.02 -4.56
CA LEU A 68 -11.64 -7.98 -5.85
C LEU A 68 -11.28 -6.55 -6.27
N ASP A 69 -12.22 -5.62 -6.16
CA ASP A 69 -11.99 -4.22 -6.47
C ASP A 69 -10.94 -3.60 -5.54
N SER A 70 -11.00 -3.92 -4.25
CA SER A 70 -9.99 -3.49 -3.29
C SER A 70 -8.60 -4.04 -3.62
N GLU A 71 -8.49 -5.29 -4.07
CA GLU A 71 -7.21 -5.89 -4.49
C GLU A 71 -6.66 -5.21 -5.74
N LYS A 72 -7.52 -4.97 -6.74
CA LYS A 72 -7.14 -4.30 -7.98
C LYS A 72 -6.63 -2.89 -7.71
N ASN A 73 -7.39 -2.10 -6.95
CA ASN A 73 -6.99 -0.74 -6.58
C ASN A 73 -5.67 -0.74 -5.78
N ALA A 74 -5.49 -1.68 -4.85
CA ALA A 74 -4.25 -1.80 -4.10
C ALA A 74 -3.06 -2.16 -5.02
N GLN A 75 -3.24 -3.05 -5.99
CA GLN A 75 -2.20 -3.37 -6.98
C GLN A 75 -1.85 -2.18 -7.87
N GLU A 76 -2.85 -1.40 -8.31
CA GLU A 76 -2.62 -0.18 -9.09
C GLU A 76 -1.85 0.87 -8.28
N THR A 77 -2.22 1.04 -7.02
CA THR A 77 -1.50 1.93 -6.08
C THR A 77 -0.05 1.48 -5.88
N LEU A 78 0.18 0.17 -5.70
CA LEU A 78 1.53 -0.40 -5.54
C LEU A 78 2.39 -0.25 -6.80
N LYS A 79 1.79 -0.30 -8.00
CA LYS A 79 2.52 -0.06 -9.27
C LYS A 79 3.02 1.38 -9.38
N ASN A 80 2.23 2.33 -8.89
CA ASN A 80 2.58 3.76 -8.89
C ASN A 80 3.46 4.16 -7.69
N TYR A 81 3.83 3.21 -6.83
CA TYR A 81 4.60 3.51 -5.64
C TYR A 81 6.04 3.95 -6.01
N PRO A 82 6.51 5.11 -5.51
CA PRO A 82 7.82 5.64 -5.88
C PRO A 82 8.94 4.75 -5.36
N SER A 83 9.79 4.26 -6.27
CA SER A 83 10.88 3.34 -5.95
C SER A 83 11.95 3.95 -5.03
N SER A 84 12.07 5.28 -5.01
CA SER A 84 12.94 6.04 -4.10
C SER A 84 12.59 5.84 -2.62
N PHE A 85 11.35 5.51 -2.30
CA PHE A 85 10.86 5.35 -0.93
C PHE A 85 11.08 3.94 -0.38
N ALA A 86 11.17 2.93 -1.25
CA ALA A 86 11.22 1.52 -0.86
C ALA A 86 12.41 1.20 0.07
N ARG A 87 13.61 1.64 -0.31
CA ARG A 87 14.84 1.35 0.46
C ARG A 87 14.91 2.12 1.80
N PRO A 88 14.63 3.45 1.84
CA PRO A 88 14.55 4.19 3.10
C PRO A 88 13.50 3.63 4.06
N ILE A 89 12.28 3.35 3.59
CA ILE A 89 11.23 2.82 4.44
C ILE A 89 11.57 1.43 4.94
N LEU A 90 12.12 0.55 4.09
CA LEU A 90 12.58 -0.77 4.55
C LEU A 90 13.68 -0.65 5.62
N TYR A 91 14.58 0.33 5.50
CA TYR A 91 15.61 0.58 6.51
C TYR A 91 14.98 1.06 7.84
N LEU A 92 14.03 2.01 7.79
CA LEU A 92 13.30 2.48 8.96
C LEU A 92 12.54 1.32 9.61
N VAL A 93 11.84 0.50 8.83
CA VAL A 93 11.16 -0.70 9.30
C VAL A 93 12.15 -1.72 9.88
N TYR A 94 13.38 -1.82 9.38
CA TYR A 94 14.32 -2.79 9.96
C TYR A 94 15.00 -2.27 11.24
N LYS A 95 15.31 -0.97 11.29
CA LYS A 95 16.13 -0.36 12.36
C LYS A 95 15.34 0.34 13.46
N LEU A 96 14.21 0.95 13.12
CA LEU A 96 13.34 1.63 14.09
C LEU A 96 12.17 0.75 14.58
N SER A 97 11.97 -0.45 14.00
CA SER A 97 10.87 -1.34 14.43
C SER A 97 11.19 -2.13 15.68
N CYS A 98 11.20 -1.43 16.81
CA CYS A 98 10.93 -2.05 18.11
C CYS A 98 9.46 -1.85 18.51
N ARG A 99 8.56 -1.67 17.53
CA ARG A 99 7.12 -1.47 17.77
C ARG A 99 6.37 -2.79 17.61
N GLY A 100 5.54 -3.13 18.60
CA GLY A 100 4.70 -4.33 18.56
C GLY A 100 3.43 -4.20 17.71
N ARG A 101 2.91 -2.97 17.51
CA ARG A 101 1.71 -2.69 16.71
C ARG A 101 2.11 -2.04 15.39
N ILE A 102 1.54 -2.53 14.28
CA ILE A 102 1.82 -2.00 12.94
C ILE A 102 1.40 -0.53 12.77
N GLU A 103 0.33 -0.11 13.43
CA GLU A 103 -0.16 1.28 13.40
C GLU A 103 0.88 2.26 13.95
N ASP A 104 1.53 1.89 15.06
CA ASP A 104 2.57 2.73 15.68
C ASP A 104 3.78 2.86 14.75
N LEU A 105 4.16 1.75 14.11
CA LEU A 105 5.25 1.74 13.12
C LEU A 105 4.93 2.63 11.90
N VAL A 106 3.70 2.54 11.38
CA VAL A 106 3.27 3.37 10.25
C VAL A 106 3.29 4.85 10.62
N ASN A 107 2.86 5.21 11.82
CA ASN A 107 2.92 6.58 12.31
C ASN A 107 4.37 7.09 12.42
N ASP A 108 5.28 6.31 13.00
CA ASP A 108 6.69 6.68 13.13
C ASP A 108 7.32 6.93 11.75
N ILE A 109 7.07 6.04 10.77
CA ILE A 109 7.55 6.19 9.39
C ILE A 109 6.94 7.43 8.74
N TYR A 110 5.64 7.66 8.92
CA TYR A 110 4.95 8.82 8.35
C TYR A 110 5.57 10.13 8.86
N PHE A 111 5.76 10.28 10.18
CA PHE A 111 6.35 11.48 10.74
C PHE A 111 7.80 11.68 10.30
N PHE A 112 8.58 10.59 10.20
CA PHE A 112 9.93 10.68 9.66
C PHE A 112 9.94 11.16 8.21
N VAL A 113 9.20 10.49 7.32
CA VAL A 113 9.22 10.80 5.88
C VAL A 113 8.60 12.17 5.57
N LYS A 114 7.60 12.60 6.34
CA LYS A 114 6.98 13.92 6.20
C LYS A 114 7.99 15.07 6.31
N ASP A 115 8.96 14.94 7.22
CA ASP A 115 9.89 16.01 7.55
C ASP A 115 11.26 15.85 6.85
N HIS A 116 11.44 14.80 6.03
CA HIS A 116 12.73 14.45 5.41
C HIS A 116 12.60 14.17 3.91
N PHE A 117 13.40 14.87 3.11
CA PHE A 117 13.55 14.52 1.69
C PHE A 117 14.31 13.21 1.51
N LEU A 118 13.87 12.39 0.54
CA LEU A 118 14.52 11.13 0.19
C LEU A 118 15.28 11.25 -1.13
N LEU A 119 16.36 10.48 -1.27
CA LEU A 119 17.12 10.45 -2.51
C LEU A 119 16.29 9.86 -3.65
N GLY A 120 16.24 10.57 -4.78
CA GLY A 120 15.44 10.20 -5.94
C GLY A 120 13.95 10.52 -5.81
N GLU A 121 13.53 11.23 -4.75
CA GLU A 121 12.18 11.76 -4.64
C GLU A 121 11.94 12.88 -5.66
N GLU A 122 10.78 12.84 -6.31
CA GLU A 122 10.31 13.90 -7.22
C GLU A 122 9.47 14.89 -6.42
N VAL A 123 9.87 16.16 -6.44
CA VAL A 123 9.21 17.25 -5.70
C VAL A 123 8.98 18.44 -6.64
N THR A 124 7.92 19.20 -6.38
CA THR A 124 7.66 20.43 -7.12
C THR A 124 8.30 21.61 -6.41
N TYR A 125 9.31 22.22 -7.03
CA TYR A 125 9.89 23.47 -6.60
C TYR A 125 9.03 24.65 -7.05
N SER A 126 8.48 25.41 -6.09
CA SER A 126 7.79 26.68 -6.35
C SER A 126 8.69 27.85 -6.00
N GLY A 127 9.30 28.47 -7.02
CA GLY A 127 10.08 29.70 -6.87
C GLY A 127 9.47 30.87 -7.64
N GLY A 128 10.08 32.06 -7.55
CA GLY A 128 9.60 33.27 -8.22
C GLY A 128 9.52 33.20 -9.76
N ARG A 129 10.03 32.14 -10.38
CA ARG A 129 9.96 31.88 -11.84
C ARG A 129 8.95 30.78 -12.22
N GLY A 130 8.03 30.43 -11.32
CA GLY A 130 7.01 29.40 -11.53
C GLY A 130 7.33 28.05 -10.87
N ARG A 131 6.46 27.07 -11.14
CA ARG A 131 6.60 25.69 -10.63
C ARG A 131 7.45 24.84 -11.57
N LYS A 132 8.38 24.07 -11.01
CA LYS A 132 9.20 23.11 -11.74
C LYS A 132 9.29 21.81 -10.96
N ASP A 133 9.10 20.69 -11.63
CA ASP A 133 9.32 19.38 -11.03
C ASP A 133 10.82 19.07 -11.04
N VAL A 134 11.34 18.67 -9.88
CA VAL A 134 12.76 18.45 -9.62
C VAL A 134 12.96 17.14 -8.86
N ILE A 135 14.13 16.54 -9.01
CA ILE A 135 14.48 15.28 -8.34
C ILE A 135 15.58 15.54 -7.32
N ILE A 136 15.41 15.05 -6.09
CA ILE A 136 16.40 15.16 -5.03
C ILE A 136 17.60 14.25 -5.32
N ARG A 137 18.77 14.85 -5.54
CA ARG A 137 20.02 14.11 -5.83
C ARG A 137 20.93 13.94 -4.63
N LYS A 138 20.85 14.85 -3.67
CA LYS A 138 21.66 14.86 -2.46
C LYS A 138 20.87 15.52 -1.34
N VAL A 139 20.90 14.91 -0.17
CA VAL A 139 20.37 15.48 1.07
C VAL A 139 21.57 15.77 1.96
N THR A 140 21.66 17.00 2.46
CA THR A 140 22.66 17.41 3.44
C THR A 140 21.92 17.88 4.67
N TYR A 141 22.24 17.27 5.81
CA TYR A 141 21.79 17.77 7.09
C TYR A 141 22.79 18.82 7.54
N ILE A 142 22.29 20.01 7.86
CA ILE A 142 23.06 20.93 8.68
C ILE A 142 22.82 20.41 10.09
N ASP A 143 23.86 19.86 10.73
CA ASP A 143 23.76 19.49 12.12
C ASP A 143 23.28 20.71 12.89
N VAL A 144 22.07 20.63 13.46
CA VAL A 144 21.68 21.55 14.51
C VAL A 144 22.54 21.15 15.69
N GLU A 145 23.71 21.78 15.81
CA GLU A 145 24.54 21.73 17.02
C GLU A 145 23.64 22.16 18.20
N ASN A 146 23.10 21.17 18.91
CA ASN A 146 22.58 21.38 20.25
C ASN A 146 23.79 21.62 21.16
N ASP A 147 23.87 22.85 21.69
CA ASP A 147 24.88 23.37 22.59
C ASP A 147 25.38 22.35 23.64
N VAL A 148 26.67 22.01 23.56
CA VAL A 148 27.49 21.82 24.77
C VAL A 148 28.64 22.81 24.69
N VAL A 149 28.49 23.86 25.49
CA VAL A 149 29.43 24.94 25.76
C VAL A 149 30.89 24.46 25.77
N THR A 150 31.71 25.00 24.88
CA THR A 150 33.08 25.40 25.26
C THR A 150 33.48 26.64 24.48
N ASN A 151 33.46 27.78 25.20
CA ASN A 151 34.11 29.01 24.76
C ASN A 151 35.58 28.75 24.41
N GLN A 152 36.00 29.13 23.19
CA GLN A 152 36.94 30.24 22.96
C GLN A 152 37.29 30.38 21.47
N GLN A 153 36.86 31.52 20.89
CA GLN A 153 37.66 32.43 20.04
C GLN A 153 38.18 31.86 18.68
N ASN A 154 37.90 32.39 17.49
CA ASN A 154 37.66 33.76 17.05
C ASN A 154 37.14 33.81 15.59
N ASP A 155 36.64 34.99 15.24
CA ASP A 155 36.60 35.61 13.91
C ASP A 155 35.34 35.56 13.01
N VAL A 156 34.39 36.42 13.41
CA VAL A 156 33.77 37.52 12.63
C VAL A 156 33.47 37.26 11.14
N LYS A 157 32.17 37.17 10.81
CA LYS A 157 31.38 38.20 10.07
C LYS A 157 29.91 37.77 9.87
N LYS A 158 29.02 38.33 10.70
CA LYS A 158 27.60 38.59 10.38
C LYS A 158 27.50 39.77 9.37
N PRO A 159 26.32 40.16 8.85
CA PRO A 159 24.96 39.58 8.86
C PRO A 159 24.42 39.41 7.39
N ALA A 160 23.24 38.85 7.09
CA ALA A 160 21.98 39.57 7.12
C ALA A 160 20.77 38.64 6.93
N VAL A 161 19.78 38.94 7.76
CA VAL A 161 18.41 38.42 7.82
C VAL A 161 17.67 38.67 6.51
N LEU A 162 16.90 37.68 6.05
CA LEU A 162 15.46 37.76 5.70
C LEU A 162 14.91 36.35 5.49
#